data_AF-A0A6C0HB73-F1
#
_entry.id   AF-A0A6C0HB73-F1
#
_cell.length_a   1.000
_cell.length_b   1.000
_cell.length_c   1.000
_cell.angle_alpha   90.00
_cell.angle_beta   90.00
_cell.angle_gamma   90.00
#
_symmetry.space_group_name_H-M   'P 1'
#
loop_
_entity.id
_entity.type
_entity.pdbx_description
1 polymer ?
#
loop_
_entity_poly.entity_id
_entity_poly.type
_entity_poly.pdbx_seq_one_letter_code
_entity_poly.pdbx_strand_id
1 'polypeptide(L)'
;MGIPSYFSYIIKNYPNIIRNLQFFKTNAGFQHLLMDCNSIIYDSVNKMNTSDEYKQLSSSDFENLIIENVISGIEKYIALVQPKESVYIAFDGVAPFAKMQQQKTRRYKTQYMTELGLQKPSKWNTSAITPGTPFMELLSKRIAMHFKYNERKYNLNRIVCSGSNEVGEGEHKLTEYIRDSRIQNDTIALYGLDADLIMLSIFHLKYCKNIWVFREAPEFIKSSIPVEVKGGIMDLYFLDIDLLSNSIVTEMNCSFPDKHRVYDYVFLCFLLGNDFLPHFPAMNIRTHGIDVLMNIYRMHIGKHPDYYFISKDTYSIHWKHVGTFISEIAKLEKDLLLNEYSVREKFDKRSMPASTDEEKLEVTLNLPILFRAEEKYICPTESGWEKRYYKTLFHEDYSITFLKNLCINYLEGLEWVFKYYSRGCPDWKWKYNYHYPPLFNDLRKYIPHFETDFIHSKNSFAFSPQTQLSFVMPHSQLELLPQPICKFLKTNYAELYPTNYKFQWSFCRYFWESHPILPDIPIQLLEQWDIQFKMNGTI
;
A
#
# COMPACT_ATOMS: atom_id res chain seq x y z
N MET A 1 3.71 2.57 5.73
CA MET A 1 4.73 3.47 5.15
C MET A 1 4.08 4.53 4.29
N GLY A 2 4.70 5.70 4.16
CA GLY A 2 4.26 6.68 3.16
C GLY A 2 4.78 6.27 1.79
N ILE A 3 3.89 5.80 0.92
CA ILE A 3 4.09 5.71 -0.54
C ILE A 3 4.91 6.90 -1.10
N PRO A 4 4.69 8.16 -0.66
CA PRO A 4 5.52 9.30 -1.08
C PRO A 4 6.99 9.24 -0.63
N SER A 5 7.27 8.69 0.56
CA SER A 5 8.62 8.66 1.14
C SER A 5 9.54 7.73 0.34
N TYR A 6 9.05 6.54 -0.04
CA TYR A 6 9.86 5.59 -0.81
C TYR A 6 10.08 6.07 -2.24
N PHE A 7 9.04 6.62 -2.89
CA PHE A 7 9.23 7.20 -4.20
C PHE A 7 10.23 8.37 -4.17
N SER A 8 10.11 9.26 -3.18
CA SER A 8 11.06 10.37 -3.00
C SER A 8 12.49 9.86 -2.77
N TYR A 9 12.66 8.79 -2.00
CA TYR A 9 13.95 8.12 -1.80
C TYR A 9 14.52 7.63 -3.14
N ILE A 10 13.74 6.91 -3.95
CA ILE A 10 14.16 6.41 -5.26
C ILE A 10 14.59 7.57 -6.17
N ILE A 11 13.75 8.60 -6.31
CA ILE A 11 14.03 9.71 -7.22
C ILE A 11 15.31 10.46 -6.81
N LYS A 12 15.51 10.64 -5.51
CA LYS A 12 16.69 11.34 -4.98
C LYS A 12 17.98 10.56 -5.19
N ASN A 13 17.94 9.23 -5.02
CA ASN A 13 19.15 8.38 -5.08
C ASN A 13 19.44 7.82 -6.48
N TYR A 14 18.41 7.67 -7.32
CA TYR A 14 18.52 7.09 -8.66
C TYR A 14 17.90 8.00 -9.75
N PRO A 15 18.34 9.26 -9.89
CA PRO A 15 17.72 10.21 -10.82
C PRO A 15 17.83 9.78 -12.31
N ASN A 16 18.82 8.95 -12.64
CA ASN A 16 19.09 8.46 -13.99
C ASN A 16 18.09 7.41 -14.51
N ILE A 17 17.16 6.92 -13.68
CA ILE A 17 16.12 5.95 -14.09
C ILE A 17 14.93 6.62 -14.77
N ILE A 18 14.83 7.96 -14.67
CA ILE A 18 13.65 8.70 -15.11
C ILE A 18 13.79 9.09 -16.58
N ARG A 19 12.74 8.87 -17.36
CA ARG A 19 12.58 9.37 -18.73
C ARG A 19 11.27 10.13 -18.86
N ASN A 20 11.21 11.07 -19.81
CA ASN A 20 9.96 11.73 -20.19
C ASN A 20 9.34 11.04 -21.41
N LEU A 21 8.12 11.42 -21.76
CA LEU A 21 7.42 10.86 -22.93
C LEU A 21 8.18 11.08 -24.26
N GLN A 22 8.94 12.17 -24.39
CA GLN A 22 9.65 12.51 -25.62
C GLN A 22 10.70 11.45 -25.98
N PHE A 23 11.35 10.85 -24.98
CA PHE A 23 12.30 9.75 -25.16
C PHE A 23 11.70 8.57 -25.94
N PHE A 24 10.42 8.25 -25.71
CA PHE A 24 9.75 7.12 -26.36
C PHE A 24 9.17 7.45 -27.73
N LYS A 25 9.02 8.75 -28.06
CA LYS A 25 8.63 9.16 -29.41
C LYS A 25 9.76 8.98 -30.43
N THR A 26 11.01 9.02 -29.98
CA THR A 26 12.20 8.84 -30.81
C THR A 26 12.77 7.43 -30.78
N ASN A 27 12.41 6.64 -29.76
CA ASN A 27 12.88 5.26 -29.57
C ASN A 27 11.75 4.24 -29.79
N ALA A 28 12.00 2.96 -29.50
CA ALA A 28 10.96 1.95 -29.49
C ALA A 28 9.87 2.33 -28.45
N GLY A 29 8.66 2.61 -28.93
CA GLY A 29 7.48 2.85 -28.09
C GLY A 29 6.93 1.57 -27.43
N PHE A 30 5.81 1.71 -26.74
CA PHE A 30 5.23 0.65 -25.92
C PHE A 30 4.37 -0.34 -26.72
N GLN A 31 4.46 -1.63 -26.39
CA GLN A 31 3.53 -2.65 -26.89
C GLN A 31 2.25 -2.65 -26.05
N HIS A 32 2.39 -2.55 -24.73
CA HIS A 32 1.26 -2.67 -23.80
C HIS A 32 1.16 -1.47 -22.87
N LEU A 33 -0.05 -1.04 -22.60
CA LEU A 33 -0.39 -0.07 -21.55
C LEU A 33 -1.27 -0.73 -20.51
N LEU A 34 -0.79 -0.83 -19.28
CA LEU A 34 -1.47 -1.44 -18.15
C LEU A 34 -1.73 -0.35 -17.12
N MET A 35 -2.97 -0.19 -16.65
CA MET A 35 -3.33 0.95 -15.82
C MET A 35 -4.15 0.55 -14.60
N ASP A 36 -3.69 0.99 -13.43
CA ASP A 36 -4.51 1.08 -12.24
C ASP A 36 -5.27 2.42 -12.29
N CYS A 37 -6.58 2.34 -12.53
CA CYS A 37 -7.40 3.52 -12.79
C CYS A 37 -8.08 4.08 -11.54
N ASN A 38 -7.83 3.55 -10.34
CA ASN A 38 -8.48 4.06 -9.12
C ASN A 38 -8.08 5.51 -8.84
N SER A 39 -6.81 5.89 -9.06
CA SER A 39 -6.33 7.27 -8.92
C SER A 39 -7.06 8.25 -9.84
N ILE A 40 -7.42 7.82 -11.06
CA ILE A 40 -8.13 8.63 -12.05
C ILE A 40 -9.52 9.02 -11.54
N ILE A 41 -10.19 8.14 -10.77
CA ILE A 41 -11.46 8.44 -10.11
C ILE A 41 -11.27 9.56 -9.08
N TYR A 42 -10.27 9.42 -8.20
CA TYR A 42 -9.97 10.42 -7.17
C TYR A 42 -9.61 11.79 -7.78
N ASP A 43 -8.80 11.80 -8.84
CA ASP A 43 -8.44 13.03 -9.56
C ASP A 43 -9.66 13.72 -10.17
N SER A 44 -10.60 12.93 -10.72
CA SER A 44 -11.86 13.43 -11.25
C SER A 44 -12.70 14.11 -10.16
N VAL A 45 -12.87 13.45 -9.02
CA VAL A 45 -13.60 14.00 -7.86
C VAL A 45 -12.93 15.26 -7.31
N ASN A 46 -11.60 15.26 -7.17
CA ASN A 46 -10.85 16.39 -6.66
C ASN A 46 -10.96 17.62 -7.57
N LYS A 47 -10.82 17.45 -8.89
CA LYS A 47 -11.02 18.53 -9.86
C LYS A 47 -12.42 19.14 -9.74
N MET A 48 -13.46 18.30 -9.69
CA MET A 48 -14.84 18.79 -9.56
C MET A 48 -15.10 19.54 -8.26
N ASN A 49 -14.54 19.08 -7.13
CA ASN A 49 -14.70 19.74 -5.83
C ASN A 49 -14.12 21.17 -5.80
N THR A 50 -13.14 21.47 -6.67
CA THR A 50 -12.51 22.80 -6.73
C THR A 50 -13.27 23.82 -7.59
N SER A 51 -14.20 23.37 -8.41
CA SER A 51 -14.91 24.18 -9.40
C SER A 51 -16.34 24.51 -8.98
N ASP A 52 -16.68 25.81 -8.99
CA ASP A 52 -17.98 26.32 -8.53
C ASP A 52 -19.18 25.85 -9.37
N GLU A 53 -18.98 25.57 -10.66
CA GLU A 53 -20.03 25.11 -11.59
C GLU A 53 -20.70 23.79 -11.14
N TYR A 54 -19.96 22.92 -10.45
CA TYR A 54 -20.44 21.57 -10.09
C TYR A 54 -21.17 21.54 -8.74
N LYS A 55 -21.23 22.68 -8.04
CA LYS A 55 -21.92 22.81 -6.74
C LYS A 55 -23.43 22.64 -6.85
N GLN A 56 -24.04 22.83 -8.02
CA GLN A 56 -25.49 22.73 -8.22
C GLN A 56 -25.99 21.38 -8.75
N LEU A 57 -25.10 20.46 -9.14
CA LEU A 57 -25.49 19.16 -9.71
C LEU A 57 -26.16 18.23 -8.69
N SER A 58 -27.10 17.41 -9.18
CA SER A 58 -27.64 16.27 -8.42
C SER A 58 -26.54 15.21 -8.19
N SER A 59 -26.72 14.33 -7.20
CA SER A 59 -25.75 13.25 -6.93
C SER A 59 -25.57 12.31 -8.14
N SER A 60 -26.66 12.01 -8.85
CA SER A 60 -26.63 11.18 -10.06
C SER A 60 -25.83 11.84 -11.19
N ASP A 61 -26.08 13.12 -11.44
CA ASP A 61 -25.36 13.85 -12.50
C ASP A 61 -23.87 14.00 -12.16
N PHE A 62 -23.55 14.17 -10.88
CA PHE A 62 -22.18 14.18 -10.39
C PHE A 62 -21.47 12.85 -10.66
N GLU A 63 -22.11 11.72 -10.33
CA GLU A 63 -21.56 10.38 -10.60
C GLU A 63 -21.36 10.11 -12.09
N ASN A 64 -22.35 10.46 -12.92
CA ASN A 64 -22.23 10.31 -14.38
C ASN A 64 -21.06 11.12 -14.92
N LEU A 65 -20.90 12.37 -14.48
CA LEU A 65 -19.79 13.19 -14.91
C LEU A 65 -18.43 12.64 -14.44
N ILE A 66 -18.35 12.06 -13.23
CA ILE A 66 -17.11 11.40 -12.77
C ILE A 66 -16.73 10.31 -13.76
N ILE A 67 -17.70 9.49 -14.15
CA ILE A 67 -17.49 8.38 -15.10
C ILE A 67 -17.02 8.91 -16.46
N GLU A 68 -17.65 9.95 -17.01
CA GLU A 68 -17.20 10.57 -18.28
C GLU A 68 -15.76 11.08 -18.18
N ASN A 69 -15.42 11.74 -17.07
CA ASN A 69 -14.07 12.23 -16.83
C ASN A 69 -13.05 11.10 -16.69
N VAL A 70 -13.42 9.97 -16.08
CA VAL A 70 -12.56 8.78 -15.99
C VAL A 70 -12.34 8.18 -17.37
N ILE A 71 -13.40 8.05 -18.18
CA ILE A 71 -13.31 7.60 -19.58
C ILE A 71 -12.35 8.51 -20.37
N SER A 72 -12.56 9.83 -20.30
CA SER A 72 -11.70 10.81 -20.98
C SER A 72 -10.25 10.76 -20.49
N GLY A 73 -10.04 10.57 -19.18
CA GLY A 73 -8.73 10.38 -18.59
C GLY A 73 -8.00 9.16 -19.16
N ILE A 74 -8.70 8.03 -19.26
CA ILE A 74 -8.17 6.80 -19.87
C ILE A 74 -7.85 7.01 -21.35
N GLU A 75 -8.78 7.57 -22.14
CA GLU A 75 -8.57 7.85 -23.57
C GLU A 75 -7.35 8.76 -23.79
N LYS A 76 -7.17 9.74 -22.91
CA LYS A 76 -6.00 10.62 -22.93
C LYS A 76 -4.70 9.86 -22.71
N TYR A 77 -4.61 8.93 -21.75
CA TYR A 77 -3.38 8.13 -21.59
C TYR A 77 -3.14 7.20 -22.78
N ILE A 78 -4.19 6.58 -23.34
CA ILE A 78 -4.06 5.76 -24.56
C ILE A 78 -3.49 6.61 -25.71
N ALA A 79 -4.02 7.82 -25.91
CA ALA A 79 -3.57 8.74 -26.95
C ALA A 79 -2.13 9.24 -26.72
N LEU A 80 -1.71 9.42 -25.47
CA LEU A 80 -0.36 9.88 -25.12
C LEU A 80 0.69 8.77 -25.25
N VAL A 81 0.39 7.57 -24.74
CA VAL A 81 1.33 6.44 -24.71
C VAL A 81 1.41 5.73 -26.06
N GLN A 82 0.31 5.72 -26.83
CA GLN A 82 0.20 5.08 -28.14
C GLN A 82 0.66 3.60 -28.13
N PRO A 83 0.07 2.75 -27.27
CA PRO A 83 0.44 1.32 -27.23
C PRO A 83 0.11 0.63 -28.56
N LYS A 84 0.93 -0.35 -28.96
CA LYS A 84 0.80 -1.03 -30.26
C LYS A 84 -0.06 -2.29 -30.24
N GLU A 85 -0.14 -2.98 -29.10
CA GLU A 85 -0.75 -4.31 -28.99
C GLU A 85 -1.99 -4.28 -28.11
N SER A 86 -1.86 -3.85 -26.85
CA SER A 86 -2.99 -3.93 -25.91
C SER A 86 -3.04 -2.85 -24.84
N VAL A 87 -4.25 -2.65 -24.32
CA VAL A 87 -4.52 -1.86 -23.13
C VAL A 87 -5.23 -2.73 -22.09
N TYR A 88 -4.77 -2.67 -20.84
CA TYR A 88 -5.44 -3.26 -19.68
C TYR A 88 -5.88 -2.15 -18.72
N ILE A 89 -7.18 -2.04 -18.49
CA ILE A 89 -7.82 -1.06 -17.61
C ILE A 89 -8.29 -1.81 -16.37
N ALA A 90 -7.67 -1.55 -15.21
CA ALA A 90 -8.01 -2.18 -13.95
C ALA A 90 -8.62 -1.20 -12.95
N PHE A 91 -9.66 -1.63 -12.26
CA PHE A 91 -10.21 -0.99 -11.07
C PHE A 91 -10.15 -1.96 -9.89
N ASP A 92 -10.09 -1.43 -8.67
CA ASP A 92 -10.10 -2.24 -7.46
C ASP A 92 -11.37 -3.10 -7.39
N GLY A 93 -11.14 -4.38 -7.15
CA GLY A 93 -12.14 -5.35 -6.72
C GLY A 93 -12.05 -5.65 -5.24
N VAL A 94 -12.75 -6.69 -4.79
CA VAL A 94 -12.64 -7.14 -3.40
C VAL A 94 -11.20 -7.54 -3.10
N ALA A 95 -10.61 -6.93 -2.08
CA ALA A 95 -9.21 -7.11 -1.71
C ALA A 95 -9.06 -8.23 -0.66
N PRO A 96 -7.83 -8.74 -0.43
CA PRO A 96 -7.56 -9.64 0.68
C PRO A 96 -7.83 -9.01 2.04
N PHE A 97 -8.10 -9.83 3.06
CA PHE A 97 -8.47 -9.33 4.39
C PHE A 97 -7.42 -8.41 5.02
N ALA A 98 -6.13 -8.69 4.79
CA ALA A 98 -5.03 -7.81 5.19
C ALA A 98 -5.19 -6.38 4.62
N LYS A 99 -5.53 -6.22 3.33
CA LYS A 99 -5.80 -4.91 2.72
C LYS A 99 -7.09 -4.29 3.26
N MET A 100 -8.13 -5.09 3.46
CA MET A 100 -9.40 -4.60 4.02
C MET A 100 -9.20 -3.93 5.39
N GLN A 101 -8.29 -4.45 6.24
CA GLN A 101 -7.93 -3.84 7.52
C GLN A 101 -7.30 -2.44 7.32
N GLN A 102 -6.39 -2.32 6.35
CA GLN A 102 -5.77 -1.03 5.99
C GLN A 102 -6.85 -0.04 5.48
N GLN A 103 -7.76 -0.49 4.62
CA GLN A 103 -8.85 0.31 4.10
C GLN A 103 -9.80 0.79 5.21
N LYS A 104 -10.19 -0.11 6.14
CA LYS A 104 -11.00 0.23 7.32
C LYS A 104 -10.35 1.36 8.12
N THR A 105 -9.06 1.20 8.47
CA THR A 105 -8.29 2.22 9.19
C THR A 105 -8.26 3.56 8.44
N ARG A 106 -8.10 3.54 7.11
CA ARG A 106 -8.12 4.76 6.28
C ARG A 106 -9.48 5.46 6.31
N ARG A 107 -10.59 4.72 6.17
CA ARG A 107 -11.95 5.30 6.14
C ARG A 107 -12.34 5.96 7.46
N TYR A 108 -12.09 5.30 8.58
CA TYR A 108 -12.34 5.87 9.90
C TYR A 108 -11.49 7.14 10.12
N LYS A 109 -10.19 7.11 9.77
CA LYS A 109 -9.34 8.31 9.82
C LYS A 109 -9.90 9.48 9.00
N THR A 110 -10.30 9.22 7.76
CA THR A 110 -10.88 10.26 6.88
C THR A 110 -12.17 10.83 7.48
N GLN A 111 -13.05 9.98 8.02
CA GLN A 111 -14.27 10.45 8.68
C GLN A 111 -13.93 11.37 9.85
N TYR A 112 -13.07 10.92 10.77
CA TYR A 112 -12.67 11.70 11.94
C TYR A 112 -12.03 13.05 11.56
N MET A 113 -11.13 13.06 10.58
CA MET A 113 -10.52 14.30 10.09
C MET A 113 -11.55 15.26 9.46
N THR A 114 -12.56 14.72 8.78
CA THR A 114 -13.65 15.52 8.21
C THR A 114 -14.54 16.10 9.31
N GLU A 115 -14.88 15.31 10.33
CA GLU A 115 -15.69 15.75 11.48
C GLU A 115 -15.00 16.84 12.30
N LEU A 116 -13.67 16.79 12.41
CA LEU A 116 -12.85 17.84 13.03
C LEU A 116 -12.67 19.09 12.15
N GLY A 117 -13.21 19.11 10.92
CA GLY A 117 -13.05 20.22 9.97
C GLY A 117 -11.65 20.33 9.36
N LEU A 118 -10.80 19.31 9.52
CA LEU A 118 -9.41 19.29 9.03
C LEU A 118 -9.32 18.95 7.55
N GLN A 119 -10.31 18.21 7.05
CA GLN A 119 -10.50 17.95 5.63
C GLN A 119 -11.80 18.60 5.20
N LYS A 120 -11.75 19.37 4.10
CA LYS A 120 -12.97 19.92 3.50
C LYS A 120 -13.88 18.74 3.13
N PRO A 121 -15.14 18.73 3.59
CA PRO A 121 -16.06 17.68 3.23
C PRO A 121 -16.20 17.67 1.71
N SER A 122 -15.99 16.51 1.09
CA SER A 122 -16.33 16.35 -0.31
C SER A 122 -17.85 16.40 -0.44
N LYS A 123 -18.36 17.07 -1.49
CA LYS A 123 -19.79 17.07 -1.80
C LYS A 123 -20.32 15.65 -2.04
N TRP A 124 -19.46 14.77 -2.55
CA TRP A 124 -19.79 13.39 -2.84
C TRP A 124 -18.98 12.44 -1.95
N ASN A 125 -19.64 11.39 -1.47
CA ASN A 125 -19.03 10.46 -0.53
C ASN A 125 -17.96 9.61 -1.23
N THR A 126 -16.68 9.95 -1.08
CA THR A 126 -15.55 9.23 -1.67
C THR A 126 -15.40 7.78 -1.19
N SER A 127 -16.13 7.36 -0.16
CA SER A 127 -16.24 5.96 0.20
C SER A 127 -17.06 5.14 -0.80
N ALA A 128 -17.88 5.79 -1.62
CA ALA A 128 -18.52 5.14 -2.76
C ALA A 128 -17.50 4.58 -3.77
N ILE A 129 -16.24 5.02 -3.76
CA ILE A 129 -15.10 4.37 -4.46
C ILE A 129 -14.64 3.16 -3.64
N THR A 130 -15.49 2.14 -3.56
CA THR A 130 -15.21 0.84 -2.94
C THR A 130 -16.01 -0.23 -3.69
N PRO A 131 -15.43 -1.42 -3.97
CA PRO A 131 -16.15 -2.50 -4.65
C PRO A 131 -17.47 -2.86 -3.96
N GLY A 132 -18.51 -3.09 -4.76
CA GLY A 132 -19.85 -3.46 -4.28
C GLY A 132 -20.80 -2.28 -4.07
N THR A 133 -20.34 -1.04 -4.21
CA THR A 133 -21.22 0.13 -4.18
C THR A 133 -21.95 0.29 -5.52
N PRO A 134 -23.13 0.93 -5.53
CA PRO A 134 -23.85 1.22 -6.78
C PRO A 134 -23.01 2.01 -7.79
N PHE A 135 -22.22 2.98 -7.30
CA PHE A 135 -21.32 3.78 -8.13
C PHE A 135 -20.26 2.92 -8.83
N MET A 136 -19.55 2.05 -8.11
CA MET A 136 -18.49 1.23 -8.72
C MET A 136 -19.06 0.18 -9.69
N GLU A 137 -20.27 -0.32 -9.44
CA GLU A 137 -20.97 -1.19 -10.38
C GLU A 137 -21.34 -0.44 -11.67
N LEU A 138 -21.89 0.78 -11.55
CA LEU A 138 -22.21 1.64 -12.69
C LEU A 138 -20.95 2.02 -13.48
N LEU A 139 -19.88 2.45 -12.81
CA LEU A 139 -18.59 2.74 -13.42
C LEU A 139 -18.06 1.53 -14.21
N SER A 140 -18.06 0.35 -13.59
CA SER A 140 -17.58 -0.89 -14.23
C SER A 140 -18.37 -1.21 -15.51
N LYS A 141 -19.71 -1.06 -15.47
CA LYS A 141 -20.58 -1.24 -16.64
C LYS A 141 -20.27 -0.22 -17.74
N ARG A 142 -20.16 1.07 -17.40
CA ARG A 142 -19.91 2.16 -18.35
C ARG A 142 -18.53 2.05 -19.01
N ILE A 143 -17.49 1.70 -18.26
CA ILE A 143 -16.14 1.42 -18.79
C ILE A 143 -16.18 0.24 -19.76
N ALA A 144 -16.82 -0.87 -19.37
CA ALA A 144 -16.93 -2.03 -20.24
C ALA A 144 -17.68 -1.68 -21.54
N MET A 145 -18.80 -0.95 -21.45
CA MET A 145 -19.54 -0.50 -22.64
C MET A 145 -18.72 0.42 -23.56
N HIS A 146 -17.88 1.28 -22.99
CA HIS A 146 -17.10 2.25 -23.76
C HIS A 146 -15.86 1.66 -24.42
N PHE A 147 -15.17 0.73 -23.76
CA PHE A 147 -13.86 0.25 -24.20
C PHE A 147 -13.87 -1.19 -24.75
N LYS A 148 -14.71 -2.08 -24.21
CA LYS A 148 -14.76 -3.48 -24.63
C LYS A 148 -15.28 -3.58 -26.07
N TYR A 149 -14.60 -4.35 -26.92
CA TYR A 149 -14.93 -4.52 -28.34
C TYR A 149 -14.77 -3.27 -29.22
N ASN A 150 -14.13 -2.22 -28.69
CA ASN A 150 -13.81 -1.00 -29.42
C ASN A 150 -12.32 -0.90 -29.80
N GLU A 151 -11.62 -2.04 -29.92
CA GLU A 151 -10.19 -2.10 -30.23
C GLU A 151 -9.82 -1.35 -31.51
N ARG A 152 -10.68 -1.43 -32.54
CA ARG A 152 -10.51 -0.71 -33.81
C ARG A 152 -10.48 0.80 -33.65
N LYS A 153 -11.27 1.37 -32.72
CA LYS A 153 -11.29 2.83 -32.46
C LYS A 153 -9.92 3.34 -31.99
N TYR A 154 -9.19 2.50 -31.25
CA TYR A 154 -7.92 2.85 -30.64
C TYR A 154 -6.70 2.25 -31.37
N ASN A 155 -6.91 1.56 -32.50
CA ASN A 155 -5.88 0.84 -33.26
C ASN A 155 -5.10 -0.19 -32.42
N LEU A 156 -5.83 -0.99 -31.63
CA LEU A 156 -5.26 -2.02 -30.76
C LEU A 156 -5.69 -3.42 -31.20
N ASN A 157 -4.95 -4.44 -30.79
CA ASN A 157 -5.31 -5.84 -30.98
C ASN A 157 -6.22 -6.35 -29.85
N ARG A 158 -6.06 -5.80 -28.63
CA ARG A 158 -6.84 -6.22 -27.46
C ARG A 158 -7.03 -5.10 -26.46
N ILE A 159 -8.25 -4.93 -25.96
CA ILE A 159 -8.54 -4.13 -24.78
C ILE A 159 -9.14 -5.03 -23.70
N VAL A 160 -8.57 -5.00 -22.50
CA VAL A 160 -9.08 -5.72 -21.34
C VAL A 160 -9.60 -4.71 -20.33
N CYS A 161 -10.85 -4.88 -19.90
CA CYS A 161 -11.47 -4.07 -18.86
C CYS A 161 -11.75 -4.97 -17.67
N SER A 162 -11.02 -4.77 -16.57
CA SER A 162 -11.22 -5.47 -15.31
C SER A 162 -11.85 -4.51 -14.29
N GLY A 163 -13.16 -4.61 -14.16
CA GLY A 163 -13.95 -3.77 -13.25
C GLY A 163 -13.90 -4.25 -11.80
N SER A 164 -14.65 -3.55 -10.94
CA SER A 164 -14.75 -3.88 -9.50
C SER A 164 -15.49 -5.19 -9.20
N ASN A 165 -16.13 -5.77 -10.22
CA ASN A 165 -16.79 -7.07 -10.17
C ASN A 165 -15.81 -8.27 -10.20
N GLU A 166 -14.57 -8.05 -10.62
CA GLU A 166 -13.49 -9.04 -10.55
C GLU A 166 -12.69 -8.82 -9.26
N VAL A 167 -12.34 -9.90 -8.54
CA VAL A 167 -11.64 -9.83 -7.25
C VAL A 167 -10.18 -9.37 -7.41
N GLY A 168 -9.61 -8.82 -6.35
CA GLY A 168 -8.22 -8.36 -6.29
C GLY A 168 -8.06 -6.84 -6.43
N GLU A 169 -6.94 -6.32 -5.94
CA GLU A 169 -6.54 -4.92 -6.12
C GLU A 169 -6.10 -4.66 -7.56
N GLY A 170 -6.30 -3.44 -8.06
CA GLY A 170 -5.97 -3.05 -9.44
C GLY A 170 -4.55 -3.45 -9.83
N GLU A 171 -3.53 -2.99 -9.09
CA GLU A 171 -2.13 -3.35 -9.29
C GLU A 171 -1.86 -4.87 -9.31
N HIS A 172 -2.58 -5.66 -8.49
CA HIS A 172 -2.42 -7.11 -8.46
C HIS A 172 -3.07 -7.81 -9.66
N LYS A 173 -4.18 -7.28 -10.19
CA LYS A 173 -4.75 -7.76 -11.46
C LYS A 173 -3.84 -7.49 -12.64
N LEU A 174 -3.18 -6.32 -12.67
CA LEU A 174 -2.19 -5.98 -13.70
C LEU A 174 -1.01 -6.94 -13.66
N THR A 175 -0.48 -7.21 -12.47
CA THR A 175 0.66 -8.12 -12.32
C THR A 175 0.27 -9.57 -12.64
N GLU A 176 -0.94 -10.01 -12.29
CA GLU A 176 -1.47 -11.31 -12.71
C GLU A 176 -1.53 -11.45 -14.23
N TYR A 177 -2.03 -10.41 -14.91
CA TYR A 177 -2.00 -10.36 -16.36
C TYR A 177 -0.58 -10.46 -16.93
N ILE A 178 0.42 -9.81 -16.32
CA ILE A 178 1.83 -9.95 -16.74
C ILE A 178 2.34 -11.38 -16.55
N ARG A 179 2.00 -12.05 -15.44
CA ARG A 179 2.42 -13.44 -15.16
C ARG A 179 1.86 -14.44 -16.17
N ASP A 180 0.59 -14.25 -16.54
CA ASP A 180 -0.13 -15.16 -17.42
C ASP A 180 0.14 -14.90 -18.91
N SER A 181 0.64 -13.71 -19.23
CA SER A 181 0.94 -13.29 -20.60
C SER A 181 2.34 -13.72 -21.05
N ARG A 182 2.46 -14.16 -22.32
CA ARG A 182 3.74 -14.53 -22.94
C ARG A 182 4.43 -13.31 -23.58
N ILE A 183 4.73 -12.30 -22.78
CA ILE A 183 5.17 -10.95 -23.23
C ILE A 183 6.62 -10.59 -22.82
N GLN A 184 7.50 -11.60 -22.79
CA GLN A 184 8.84 -11.48 -22.17
C GLN A 184 9.74 -10.39 -22.75
N ASN A 185 9.63 -10.16 -24.07
CA ASN A 185 10.46 -9.20 -24.79
C ASN A 185 9.71 -7.90 -25.12
N ASP A 186 8.43 -7.81 -24.76
CA ASP A 186 7.62 -6.63 -25.03
C ASP A 186 7.94 -5.51 -24.04
N THR A 187 7.53 -4.29 -24.38
CA THR A 187 7.70 -3.10 -23.56
C THR A 187 6.36 -2.68 -22.98
N ILE A 188 6.31 -2.59 -21.65
CA ILE A 188 5.11 -2.29 -20.87
C ILE A 188 5.22 -0.88 -20.30
N ALA A 189 4.21 -0.05 -20.55
CA ALA A 189 3.94 1.15 -19.77
C ALA A 189 2.92 0.79 -18.67
N LEU A 190 3.31 0.90 -17.41
CA LEU A 190 2.50 0.55 -16.25
C LEU A 190 2.14 1.83 -15.48
N TYR A 191 0.87 2.22 -15.49
CA TYR A 191 0.36 3.40 -14.81
C TYR A 191 -0.11 3.08 -13.39
N GLY A 192 0.35 3.87 -12.42
CA GLY A 192 -0.19 3.90 -11.07
C GLY A 192 0.61 4.81 -10.13
N LEU A 193 -0.06 5.28 -9.06
CA LEU A 193 0.55 6.21 -8.11
C LEU A 193 1.19 5.52 -6.90
N ASP A 194 0.88 4.25 -6.67
CA ASP A 194 1.32 3.51 -5.51
C ASP A 194 2.80 3.11 -5.60
N ALA A 195 3.49 3.14 -4.46
CA ALA A 195 4.91 2.78 -4.38
C ALA A 195 5.10 1.27 -4.50
N ASP A 196 4.10 0.51 -4.07
CA ASP A 196 4.05 -0.95 -4.13
C ASP A 196 4.16 -1.43 -5.58
N LEU A 197 3.59 -0.69 -6.53
CA LEU A 197 3.72 -0.94 -7.97
C LEU A 197 5.17 -1.00 -8.46
N ILE A 198 6.10 -0.24 -7.86
CA ILE A 198 7.53 -0.32 -8.19
C ILE A 198 8.09 -1.67 -7.74
N MET A 199 7.82 -2.06 -6.49
CA MET A 199 8.30 -3.32 -5.90
C MET A 199 7.68 -4.53 -6.61
N LEU A 200 6.39 -4.46 -6.93
CA LEU A 200 5.69 -5.43 -7.77
C LEU A 200 6.37 -5.56 -9.13
N SER A 201 6.66 -4.43 -9.79
CA SER A 201 7.33 -4.45 -11.10
C SER A 201 8.71 -5.13 -11.07
N ILE A 202 9.48 -4.94 -9.99
CA ILE A 202 10.77 -5.64 -9.80
C ILE A 202 10.57 -7.16 -9.78
N PHE A 203 9.59 -7.67 -9.03
CA PHE A 203 9.25 -9.10 -9.04
C PHE A 203 8.82 -9.63 -10.42
N HIS A 204 8.30 -8.75 -11.28
CA HIS A 204 7.78 -9.09 -12.59
C HIS A 204 8.78 -8.94 -13.73
N LEU A 205 10.00 -8.43 -13.48
CA LEU A 205 11.08 -8.39 -14.47
C LEU A 205 11.46 -9.78 -15.03
N LYS A 206 11.17 -10.85 -14.29
CA LYS A 206 11.37 -12.23 -14.77
C LYS A 206 10.37 -12.64 -15.85
N TYR A 207 9.18 -12.03 -15.88
CA TYR A 207 8.12 -12.29 -16.86
C TYR A 207 8.18 -11.34 -18.05
N CYS A 208 8.60 -10.07 -17.84
CA CYS A 208 8.78 -9.07 -18.88
C CYS A 208 9.98 -8.17 -18.53
N LYS A 209 10.99 -8.11 -19.39
CA LYS A 209 12.25 -7.40 -19.06
C LYS A 209 12.13 -5.86 -19.13
N ASN A 210 11.18 -5.35 -19.91
CA ASN A 210 11.09 -3.92 -20.23
C ASN A 210 9.82 -3.32 -19.60
N ILE A 211 9.79 -3.18 -18.27
CA ILE A 211 8.69 -2.57 -17.53
C ILE A 211 9.03 -1.12 -17.17
N TRP A 212 8.14 -0.20 -17.55
CA TRP A 212 8.24 1.22 -17.24
C TRP A 212 7.06 1.66 -16.41
N VAL A 213 7.27 1.97 -15.13
CA VAL A 213 6.22 2.53 -14.28
C VAL A 213 6.12 4.02 -14.54
N PHE A 214 4.93 4.56 -14.78
CA PHE A 214 4.78 5.99 -15.04
C PHE A 214 3.64 6.62 -14.26
N ARG A 215 3.83 7.91 -13.98
CA ARG A 215 2.89 8.77 -13.24
C ARG A 215 3.19 10.24 -13.48
N GLU A 216 2.27 11.09 -13.04
CA GLU A 216 2.47 12.52 -12.93
C GLU A 216 3.49 12.85 -11.82
N ALA A 217 4.34 13.87 -12.01
CA ALA A 217 5.19 14.32 -10.91
C ALA A 217 4.37 15.04 -9.83
N PRO A 218 4.51 14.64 -8.56
CA PRO A 218 4.08 15.48 -7.46
C PRO A 218 4.82 16.82 -7.46
N GLU A 219 4.14 17.91 -7.12
CA GLU A 219 4.73 19.26 -7.14
C GLU A 219 6.03 19.35 -6.32
N PHE A 220 6.10 18.66 -5.18
CA PHE A 220 7.27 18.67 -4.30
C PHE A 220 8.50 17.94 -4.86
N ILE A 221 8.33 17.06 -5.87
CA ILE A 221 9.44 16.30 -6.48
C ILE A 221 10.01 17.03 -7.70
N LYS A 222 9.29 18.01 -8.27
CA LYS A 222 9.74 18.76 -9.45
C LYS A 222 11.11 19.42 -9.28
N SER A 223 11.55 19.70 -8.05
CA SER A 223 12.89 20.22 -7.75
C SER A 223 14.00 19.17 -7.91
N SER A 224 13.72 17.91 -7.57
CA SER A 224 14.67 16.79 -7.54
C SER A 224 14.81 16.06 -8.87
N ILE A 225 13.93 16.35 -9.83
CA ILE A 225 13.97 15.79 -11.19
C ILE A 225 15.08 16.49 -11.99
N PRO A 226 15.92 15.75 -12.74
CA PRO A 226 16.97 16.35 -13.57
C PRO A 226 16.41 17.37 -14.57
N VAL A 227 17.13 18.48 -14.78
CA VAL A 227 16.69 19.59 -15.64
C VAL A 227 16.36 19.15 -17.06
N GLU A 228 17.10 18.18 -17.60
CA GLU A 228 16.90 17.60 -18.94
C GLU A 228 15.54 16.87 -19.10
N VAL A 229 14.92 16.47 -17.98
CA VAL A 229 13.63 15.76 -17.95
C VAL A 229 12.49 16.74 -17.63
N LYS A 230 12.78 17.97 -17.16
CA LYS A 230 11.76 19.00 -16.87
C LYS A 230 11.15 19.57 -18.15
N GLY A 231 9.85 19.85 -18.11
CA GLY A 231 9.13 20.46 -19.25
C GLY A 231 8.62 19.46 -20.28
N GLY A 232 8.51 18.17 -19.92
CA GLY A 232 7.84 17.18 -20.76
C GLY A 232 6.34 17.45 -20.93
N ILE A 233 5.75 16.93 -22.00
CA ILE A 233 4.30 17.00 -22.27
C ILE A 233 3.55 16.47 -21.03
N MET A 234 2.82 17.36 -20.34
CA MET A 234 1.99 17.09 -19.16
C MET A 234 2.71 16.58 -17.90
N ASP A 235 4.02 16.80 -17.73
CA ASP A 235 4.77 16.39 -16.53
C ASP A 235 4.63 14.88 -16.19
N LEU A 236 4.58 14.02 -17.23
CA LEU A 236 4.61 12.56 -17.08
C LEU A 236 6.04 12.02 -17.05
N TYR A 237 6.32 11.17 -16.07
CA TYR A 237 7.64 10.57 -15.84
C TYR A 237 7.55 9.05 -15.83
N PHE A 238 8.43 8.42 -16.60
CA PHE A 238 8.56 6.98 -16.75
C PHE A 238 9.82 6.52 -16.02
N LEU A 239 9.66 5.51 -15.17
CA LEU A 239 10.68 4.90 -14.33
C LEU A 239 11.12 3.59 -14.96
N ASP A 240 12.39 3.51 -15.35
CA ASP A 240 13.01 2.28 -15.84
C ASP A 240 13.24 1.30 -14.68
N ILE A 241 12.44 0.24 -14.61
CA ILE A 241 12.50 -0.74 -13.50
C ILE A 241 13.73 -1.65 -13.61
N ASP A 242 14.22 -1.92 -14.83
CA ASP A 242 15.43 -2.72 -15.01
C ASP A 242 16.67 -1.93 -14.57
N LEU A 243 16.79 -0.68 -15.02
CA LEU A 243 17.88 0.20 -14.61
C LEU A 243 17.84 0.50 -13.11
N LEU A 244 16.65 0.68 -12.52
CA LEU A 244 16.47 0.79 -11.08
C LEU A 244 17.02 -0.47 -10.37
N SER A 245 16.65 -1.66 -10.83
CA SER A 245 17.09 -2.92 -10.24
C SER A 245 18.62 -3.06 -10.29
N ASN A 246 19.24 -2.72 -11.42
CA ASN A 246 20.70 -2.75 -11.57
C ASN A 246 21.39 -1.69 -10.67
N SER A 247 20.78 -0.52 -10.51
CA SER A 247 21.28 0.56 -9.64
C SER A 247 21.23 0.17 -8.17
N ILE A 248 20.11 -0.42 -7.72
CA ILE A 248 19.95 -0.96 -6.36
C ILE A 248 21.02 -2.01 -6.08
N VAL A 249 21.19 -3.01 -6.96
CA VAL A 249 22.18 -4.08 -6.76
C VAL A 249 23.60 -3.52 -6.68
N THR A 250 23.90 -2.48 -7.47
CA THR A 250 25.19 -1.77 -7.40
C THR A 250 25.35 -1.07 -6.05
N GLU A 251 24.32 -0.40 -5.53
CA GLU A 251 24.36 0.25 -4.22
C GLU A 251 24.43 -0.73 -3.05
N MET A 252 23.79 -1.89 -3.16
CA MET A 252 23.93 -2.97 -2.18
C MET A 252 25.40 -3.38 -2.01
N ASN A 253 26.22 -3.23 -3.07
CA ASN A 253 27.69 -3.36 -3.05
C ASN A 253 28.16 -4.61 -2.29
N CYS A 254 27.55 -5.74 -2.61
CA CYS A 254 27.87 -7.04 -2.03
C CYS A 254 29.20 -7.57 -2.60
N SER A 255 29.96 -8.33 -1.82
CA SER A 255 31.22 -8.96 -2.28
C SER A 255 30.99 -9.91 -3.47
N PHE A 256 29.79 -10.50 -3.53
CA PHE A 256 29.32 -11.32 -4.65
C PHE A 256 28.10 -10.65 -5.28
N PRO A 257 28.28 -9.75 -6.26
CA PRO A 257 27.17 -9.06 -6.92
C PRO A 257 26.35 -10.04 -7.77
N ASP A 258 25.03 -9.98 -7.62
CA ASP A 258 24.08 -10.78 -8.39
C ASP A 258 22.76 -10.01 -8.53
N LYS A 259 22.20 -9.97 -9.73
CA LYS A 259 20.94 -9.28 -10.02
C LYS A 259 19.77 -9.81 -9.18
N HIS A 260 19.79 -11.09 -8.80
CA HIS A 260 18.78 -11.73 -7.96
C HIS A 260 18.67 -11.09 -6.56
N ARG A 261 19.73 -10.43 -6.06
CA ARG A 261 19.71 -9.73 -4.77
C ARG A 261 18.70 -8.58 -4.72
N VAL A 262 18.21 -8.10 -5.86
CA VAL A 262 17.14 -7.10 -5.89
C VAL A 262 15.86 -7.61 -5.19
N TYR A 263 15.57 -8.92 -5.24
CA TYR A 263 14.43 -9.50 -4.54
C TYR A 263 14.62 -9.49 -3.02
N ASP A 264 15.86 -9.68 -2.56
CA ASP A 264 16.20 -9.55 -1.15
C ASP A 264 16.07 -8.09 -0.69
N TYR A 265 16.46 -7.13 -1.54
CA TYR A 265 16.22 -5.71 -1.26
C TYR A 265 14.73 -5.39 -1.10
N VAL A 266 13.87 -5.90 -2.00
CA VAL A 266 12.41 -5.72 -1.84
C VAL A 266 11.93 -6.36 -0.53
N PHE A 267 12.44 -7.55 -0.17
CA PHE A 267 12.14 -8.18 1.12
C PHE A 267 12.59 -7.34 2.32
N LEU A 268 13.76 -6.69 2.25
CA LEU A 268 14.23 -5.75 3.27
C LEU A 268 13.25 -4.58 3.45
N CYS A 269 12.70 -4.07 2.35
CA CYS A 269 11.72 -2.99 2.40
C CYS A 269 10.42 -3.39 3.12
N PHE A 270 10.05 -4.67 3.18
CA PHE A 270 8.89 -5.12 3.96
C PHE A 270 9.06 -4.84 5.45
N LEU A 271 10.29 -4.89 5.97
CA LEU A 271 10.61 -4.57 7.38
C LEU A 271 10.44 -3.07 7.69
N LEU A 272 10.40 -2.21 6.67
CA LEU A 272 10.14 -0.77 6.86
C LEU A 272 8.64 -0.47 7.00
N GLY A 273 7.76 -1.46 6.87
CA GLY A 273 6.30 -1.43 7.12
C GLY A 273 5.40 -1.10 5.92
N ASN A 274 4.82 -2.08 5.25
CA ASN A 274 3.95 -1.89 4.07
C ASN A 274 2.47 -1.64 4.46
N ASP A 275 1.53 -1.81 3.53
CA ASP A 275 0.10 -1.70 3.80
C ASP A 275 -0.44 -2.80 4.74
N PHE A 276 0.28 -3.93 4.85
CA PHE A 276 -0.17 -5.14 5.55
C PHE A 276 0.55 -5.35 6.89
N LEU A 277 1.79 -4.85 7.00
CA LEU A 277 2.64 -5.00 8.17
C LEU A 277 3.10 -3.64 8.70
N PRO A 278 3.11 -3.44 10.03
CA PRO A 278 3.63 -2.22 10.62
C PRO A 278 5.16 -2.15 10.52
N HIS A 279 5.67 -0.92 10.57
CA HIS A 279 7.09 -0.62 10.59
C HIS A 279 7.67 -0.81 12.00
N PHE A 280 8.92 -1.26 12.10
CA PHE A 280 9.60 -1.32 13.39
C PHE A 280 9.93 0.10 13.88
N PRO A 281 9.64 0.45 15.14
CA PRO A 281 10.02 1.76 15.68
C PRO A 281 11.50 2.09 15.59
N ALA A 282 12.37 1.07 15.64
CA ALA A 282 13.80 1.22 15.44
C ALA A 282 14.20 1.47 13.98
N MET A 283 13.31 1.27 13.00
CA MET A 283 13.62 1.35 11.58
C MET A 283 12.64 2.24 10.81
N ASN A 284 13.09 3.43 10.43
CA ASN A 284 12.29 4.40 9.69
C ASN A 284 12.92 4.74 8.34
N ILE A 285 12.10 4.68 7.28
CA ILE A 285 12.50 5.06 5.93
C ILE A 285 12.92 6.54 5.82
N ARG A 286 12.39 7.41 6.67
CA ARG A 286 12.66 8.86 6.62
C ARG A 286 14.01 9.24 7.24
N THR A 287 14.64 8.33 7.98
CA THR A 287 15.91 8.56 8.66
C THR A 287 17.01 7.76 7.98
N HIS A 288 17.44 6.64 8.57
CA HIS A 288 18.56 5.82 8.11
C HIS A 288 18.15 4.36 7.87
N GLY A 289 16.84 4.06 7.83
CA GLY A 289 16.34 2.69 7.79
C GLY A 289 16.88 1.88 6.60
N ILE A 290 16.76 2.39 5.37
CA ILE A 290 17.23 1.65 4.18
C ILE A 290 18.76 1.46 4.23
N ASP A 291 19.51 2.51 4.57
CA ASP A 291 20.98 2.47 4.62
C ASP A 291 21.49 1.46 5.65
N VAL A 292 20.86 1.42 6.84
CA VAL A 292 21.18 0.45 7.90
C VAL A 292 20.89 -0.98 7.44
N LEU A 293 19.70 -1.22 6.84
CA LEU A 293 19.33 -2.55 6.33
C LEU A 293 20.30 -3.02 5.24
N MET A 294 20.64 -2.15 4.29
CA MET A 294 21.59 -2.47 3.21
C MET A 294 23.00 -2.73 3.74
N ASN A 295 23.46 -1.97 4.72
CA ASN A 295 24.79 -2.17 5.32
C ASN A 295 24.89 -3.51 6.06
N ILE A 296 23.90 -3.85 6.89
CA ILE A 296 23.87 -5.14 7.60
C ILE A 296 23.76 -6.29 6.59
N TYR A 297 22.93 -6.13 5.55
CA TYR A 297 22.81 -7.14 4.50
C TYR A 297 24.15 -7.35 3.82
N ARG A 298 24.83 -6.28 3.40
CA ARG A 298 26.16 -6.33 2.78
C ARG A 298 27.18 -7.07 3.64
N MET A 299 27.24 -6.75 4.94
CA MET A 299 28.24 -7.29 5.87
C MET A 299 28.01 -8.74 6.28
N HIS A 300 26.76 -9.23 6.26
CA HIS A 300 26.42 -10.54 6.81
C HIS A 300 25.86 -11.53 5.78
N ILE A 301 25.15 -11.05 4.76
CA ILE A 301 24.54 -11.86 3.71
C ILE A 301 25.33 -11.70 2.40
N GLY A 302 25.52 -10.46 1.95
CA GLY A 302 26.20 -10.11 0.70
C GLY A 302 27.68 -10.47 0.62
N LYS A 303 28.31 -10.82 1.74
CA LYS A 303 29.69 -11.35 1.79
C LYS A 303 29.80 -12.83 1.42
N HIS A 304 28.69 -13.54 1.26
CA HIS A 304 28.65 -14.95 0.89
C HIS A 304 28.00 -15.11 -0.50
N PRO A 305 28.54 -15.99 -1.36
CA PRO A 305 28.02 -16.18 -2.71
C PRO A 305 26.61 -16.78 -2.71
N ASP A 306 26.32 -17.70 -1.79
CA ASP A 306 25.09 -18.50 -1.80
C ASP A 306 24.05 -18.04 -0.76
N TYR A 307 24.28 -16.93 -0.07
CA TYR A 307 23.34 -16.41 0.92
C TYR A 307 22.41 -15.40 0.24
N TYR A 308 21.14 -15.80 0.14
CA TYR A 308 20.02 -15.00 -0.35
C TYR A 308 18.84 -15.15 0.61
N PHE A 309 17.98 -14.15 0.73
CA PHE A 309 16.69 -14.33 1.39
C PHE A 309 15.71 -15.07 0.49
N ILE A 310 15.73 -14.76 -0.80
CA ILE A 310 14.86 -15.39 -1.78
C ILE A 310 15.66 -16.41 -2.58
N SER A 311 15.27 -17.68 -2.48
CA SER A 311 15.87 -18.79 -3.24
C SER A 311 15.84 -18.54 -4.75
N LYS A 312 16.94 -18.84 -5.44
CA LYS A 312 16.99 -18.77 -6.92
C LYS A 312 16.18 -19.88 -7.58
N ASP A 313 16.18 -21.07 -6.98
CA ASP A 313 15.57 -22.26 -7.58
C ASP A 313 14.08 -22.32 -7.29
N THR A 314 13.71 -22.17 -6.02
CA THR A 314 12.34 -22.37 -5.53
C THR A 314 11.55 -21.08 -5.43
N TYR A 315 12.19 -19.91 -5.49
CA TYR A 315 11.57 -18.62 -5.15
C TYR A 315 10.85 -18.66 -3.79
N SER A 316 11.39 -19.37 -2.80
CA SER A 316 10.92 -19.41 -1.41
C SER A 316 11.85 -18.59 -0.50
N ILE A 317 11.39 -18.31 0.72
CA ILE A 317 12.16 -17.57 1.73
C ILE A 317 13.12 -18.52 2.44
N HIS A 318 14.41 -18.23 2.39
CA HIS A 318 15.45 -18.90 3.19
C HIS A 318 15.49 -18.32 4.61
N TRP A 319 14.63 -18.84 5.48
CA TRP A 319 14.47 -18.33 6.85
C TRP A 319 15.75 -18.36 7.68
N LYS A 320 16.68 -19.30 7.41
CA LYS A 320 17.99 -19.33 8.07
C LYS A 320 18.81 -18.06 7.79
N HIS A 321 18.81 -17.58 6.55
CA HIS A 321 19.52 -16.36 6.16
C HIS A 321 18.82 -15.12 6.72
N VAL A 322 17.48 -15.08 6.66
CA VAL A 322 16.67 -14.03 7.31
C VAL A 322 16.93 -13.99 8.81
N GLY A 323 16.98 -15.15 9.48
CA GLY A 323 17.26 -15.27 10.91
C GLY A 323 18.66 -14.79 11.29
N THR A 324 19.65 -15.06 10.44
CA THR A 324 21.01 -14.52 10.61
C THR A 324 20.99 -12.99 10.55
N PHE A 325 20.32 -12.42 9.55
CA PHE A 325 20.19 -10.98 9.39
C PHE A 325 19.43 -10.30 10.54
N ILE A 326 18.26 -10.83 10.91
CA ILE A 326 17.44 -10.31 12.02
C ILE A 326 18.20 -10.41 13.35
N SER A 327 19.02 -11.43 13.54
CA SER A 327 19.88 -11.54 14.72
C SER A 327 20.92 -10.44 14.83
N GLU A 328 21.43 -9.93 13.70
CA GLU A 328 22.37 -8.80 13.70
C GLU A 328 21.65 -7.47 13.94
N ILE A 329 20.47 -7.26 13.35
CA ILE A 329 19.64 -6.08 13.65
C ILE A 329 19.23 -6.05 15.12
N ALA A 330 18.86 -7.19 15.69
CA ALA A 330 18.45 -7.29 17.09
C ALA A 330 19.53 -6.81 18.07
N LYS A 331 20.83 -6.91 17.71
CA LYS A 331 21.94 -6.38 18.53
C LYS A 331 21.96 -4.86 18.54
N LEU A 332 21.54 -4.23 17.44
CA LEU A 332 21.55 -2.78 17.23
C LEU A 332 20.19 -2.13 17.56
N GLU A 333 19.15 -2.93 17.78
CA GLU A 333 17.76 -2.47 17.95
C GLU A 333 17.62 -1.34 18.98
N LYS A 334 18.26 -1.50 20.15
CA LYS A 334 18.22 -0.48 21.21
C LYS A 334 18.87 0.82 20.77
N ASP A 335 20.04 0.76 20.15
CA ASP A 335 20.79 1.96 19.71
C ASP A 335 20.06 2.69 18.59
N LEU A 336 19.49 1.93 17.65
CA LEU A 336 18.66 2.47 16.57
C LEU A 336 17.40 3.15 17.13
N LEU A 337 16.75 2.54 18.12
CA LEU A 337 15.62 3.16 18.81
C LEU A 337 16.03 4.43 19.56
N LEU A 338 17.17 4.44 20.25
CA LEU A 338 17.69 5.64 20.93
C LEU A 338 17.99 6.79 19.97
N ASN A 339 18.48 6.48 18.76
CA ASN A 339 18.68 7.49 17.71
C ASN A 339 17.34 8.09 17.27
N GLU A 340 16.30 7.27 17.09
CA GLU A 340 14.95 7.76 16.78
C GLU A 340 14.40 8.63 17.90
N TYR A 341 14.58 8.26 19.18
CA TYR A 341 14.20 9.11 20.32
C TYR A 341 14.93 10.45 20.29
N SER A 342 16.23 10.45 20.01
CA SER A 342 17.05 11.67 19.92
C SER A 342 16.56 12.62 18.80
N VAL A 343 16.12 12.07 17.67
CA VAL A 343 15.49 12.85 16.59
C VAL A 343 14.13 13.38 17.04
N ARG A 344 13.33 12.54 17.71
CA ARG A 344 11.98 12.90 18.19
C ARG A 344 12.03 13.99 19.27
N GLU A 345 12.98 13.95 20.21
CA GLU A 345 13.19 14.96 21.26
C GLU A 345 13.45 16.37 20.71
N LYS A 346 13.99 16.50 19.49
CA LYS A 346 14.14 17.80 18.83
C LYS A 346 12.79 18.45 18.51
N PHE A 347 11.71 17.65 18.40
CA PHE A 347 10.35 18.16 18.20
C PHE A 347 9.70 18.62 19.51
N ASP A 348 10.10 18.11 20.68
CA ASP A 348 9.57 18.55 21.98
C ASP A 348 9.83 20.04 22.25
N LYS A 349 10.90 20.58 21.65
CA LYS A 349 11.28 21.99 21.77
C LYS A 349 10.55 22.90 20.80
N ARG A 350 9.78 22.36 19.84
CA ARG A 350 9.05 23.16 18.86
C ARG A 350 7.74 23.65 19.48
N SER A 351 7.62 24.96 19.62
CA SER A 351 6.32 25.59 19.85
C SER A 351 5.60 25.69 18.50
N MET A 352 4.40 25.13 18.43
CA MET A 352 3.51 25.34 17.29
C MET A 352 2.41 26.29 17.74
N PRO A 353 2.28 27.48 17.12
CA PRO A 353 1.13 28.34 17.38
C PRO A 353 -0.15 27.62 16.93
N ALA A 354 -1.30 28.03 17.50
CA ALA A 354 -2.61 27.44 17.22
C ALA A 354 -3.70 28.53 17.18
N SER A 355 -3.29 29.75 16.78
CA SER A 355 -4.13 30.93 16.80
C SER A 355 -5.02 31.01 15.55
N THR A 356 -4.51 30.57 14.41
CA THR A 356 -5.29 30.48 13.15
C THR A 356 -5.81 29.07 12.91
N ASP A 357 -6.79 28.91 12.02
CA ASP A 357 -7.31 27.58 11.68
C ASP A 357 -6.29 26.74 10.88
N GLU A 358 -5.43 27.38 10.09
CA GLU A 358 -4.31 26.72 9.40
C GLU A 358 -3.27 26.19 10.40
N GLU A 359 -2.95 26.98 11.42
CA GLU A 359 -2.04 26.57 12.50
C GLU A 359 -2.62 25.42 13.33
N LYS A 360 -3.92 25.48 13.68
CA LYS A 360 -4.60 24.37 14.36
C LYS A 360 -4.59 23.09 13.52
N LEU A 361 -4.77 23.21 12.21
CA LEU A 361 -4.66 22.08 11.29
C LEU A 361 -3.24 21.50 11.30
N GLU A 362 -2.22 22.34 11.23
CA GLU A 362 -0.83 21.90 11.31
C GLU A 362 -0.52 21.20 12.64
N VAL A 363 -0.97 21.77 13.78
CA VAL A 363 -0.85 21.15 15.10
C VAL A 363 -1.54 19.79 15.11
N THR A 364 -2.75 19.71 14.54
CA THR A 364 -3.51 18.46 14.53
C THR A 364 -2.82 17.37 13.71
N LEU A 365 -2.29 17.73 12.55
CA LEU A 365 -1.50 16.82 11.72
C LEU A 365 -0.21 16.35 12.41
N ASN A 366 0.34 17.16 13.33
CA ASN A 366 1.56 16.86 14.08
C ASN A 366 1.32 16.37 15.51
N LEU A 367 0.07 16.06 15.93
CA LEU A 367 -0.21 15.53 17.27
C LEU A 367 0.71 14.37 17.69
N PRO A 368 1.04 13.39 16.81
CA PRO A 368 1.86 12.26 17.23
C PRO A 368 3.27 12.62 17.69
N ILE A 369 3.83 13.74 17.23
CA ILE A 369 5.16 14.19 17.64
C ILE A 369 5.11 15.15 18.84
N LEU A 370 3.96 15.78 19.09
CA LEU A 370 3.73 16.68 20.23
C LEU A 370 3.33 15.89 21.48
N PHE A 371 2.48 14.88 21.35
CA PHE A 371 1.91 14.10 22.45
C PHE A 371 2.48 12.69 22.51
N ARG A 372 3.67 12.57 23.10
CA ARG A 372 4.47 11.33 23.16
C ARG A 372 4.56 10.70 24.56
N ALA A 373 3.51 10.81 25.37
CA ALA A 373 3.53 10.29 26.74
C ALA A 373 3.81 8.77 26.79
N GLU A 374 3.22 8.00 25.88
CA GLU A 374 3.45 6.56 25.76
C GLU A 374 4.91 6.22 25.42
N GLU A 375 5.51 6.91 24.43
CA GLU A 375 6.93 6.74 24.10
C GLU A 375 7.84 7.10 25.29
N LYS A 376 7.54 8.22 25.97
CA LYS A 376 8.27 8.66 27.17
C LYS A 376 8.15 7.65 28.30
N TYR A 377 7.04 6.93 28.41
CA TYR A 377 6.88 5.84 29.37
C TYR A 377 7.67 4.59 28.96
N ILE A 378 7.69 4.24 27.66
CA ILE A 378 8.49 3.11 27.16
C ILE A 378 9.97 3.30 27.53
N CYS A 379 10.53 4.50 27.29
CA CYS A 379 11.84 4.94 27.78
C CYS A 379 12.96 3.89 27.59
N PRO A 380 13.52 3.75 26.37
CA PRO A 380 14.54 2.73 26.06
C PRO A 380 15.88 2.90 26.81
N THR A 381 16.11 4.05 27.45
CA THR A 381 17.29 4.30 28.29
C THR A 381 17.24 3.53 29.61
N GLU A 382 16.04 3.24 30.12
CA GLU A 382 15.84 2.54 31.40
C GLU A 382 15.62 1.04 31.21
N SER A 383 16.09 0.23 32.17
CA SER A 383 15.87 -1.21 32.17
C SER A 383 14.38 -1.59 32.15
N GLY A 384 14.03 -2.66 31.44
CA GLY A 384 12.66 -3.16 31.35
C GLY A 384 11.77 -2.40 30.36
N TRP A 385 12.35 -1.57 29.50
CA TRP A 385 11.64 -0.85 28.44
C TRP A 385 10.93 -1.79 27.47
N GLU A 386 11.45 -3.01 27.25
CA GLU A 386 10.84 -4.03 26.41
C GLU A 386 9.48 -4.46 26.98
N LYS A 387 9.39 -4.61 28.32
CA LYS A 387 8.11 -4.93 28.98
C LYS A 387 7.13 -3.76 28.88
N ARG A 388 7.62 -2.52 29.02
CA ARG A 388 6.80 -1.31 28.85
C ARG A 388 6.31 -1.16 27.41
N TYR A 389 7.15 -1.48 26.42
CA TYR A 389 6.80 -1.52 25.00
C TYR A 389 5.57 -2.40 24.76
N TYR A 390 5.62 -3.66 25.20
CA TYR A 390 4.50 -4.58 25.01
C TYR A 390 3.25 -4.16 25.80
N LYS A 391 3.41 -3.78 27.06
CA LYS A 391 2.30 -3.34 27.92
C LYS A 391 1.58 -2.12 27.36
N THR A 392 2.32 -1.14 26.83
CA THR A 392 1.76 0.12 26.33
C THR A 392 1.16 -0.02 24.94
N LEU A 393 1.83 -0.73 24.03
CA LEU A 393 1.42 -0.77 22.63
C LEU A 393 0.41 -1.88 22.30
N PHE A 394 0.46 -2.99 23.03
CA PHE A 394 -0.40 -4.15 22.79
C PHE A 394 -1.46 -4.31 23.87
N HIS A 395 -1.34 -3.58 24.98
CA HIS A 395 -2.24 -3.71 26.15
C HIS A 395 -2.27 -5.13 26.73
N GLU A 396 -1.20 -5.90 26.51
CA GLU A 396 -1.03 -7.28 26.94
C GLU A 396 0.15 -7.39 27.89
N ASP A 397 0.04 -8.30 28.87
CA ASP A 397 1.15 -8.60 29.76
C ASP A 397 2.22 -9.44 29.04
N TYR A 398 3.47 -9.24 29.42
CA TYR A 398 4.61 -9.97 28.87
C TYR A 398 4.48 -11.47 29.20
N SER A 399 3.98 -12.25 28.25
CA SER A 399 3.88 -13.72 28.35
C SER A 399 4.52 -14.39 27.14
N ILE A 400 5.09 -15.58 27.36
CA ILE A 400 5.77 -16.36 26.30
C ILE A 400 4.78 -16.72 25.19
N THR A 401 3.55 -17.09 25.54
CA THR A 401 2.50 -17.46 24.58
C THR A 401 2.10 -16.27 23.71
N PHE A 402 1.88 -15.10 24.31
CA PHE A 402 1.58 -13.87 23.57
C PHE A 402 2.70 -13.53 22.58
N LEU A 403 3.95 -13.48 23.05
CA LEU A 403 5.10 -13.17 22.20
C LEU A 403 5.28 -14.17 21.07
N LYS A 404 5.09 -15.46 21.34
CA LYS A 404 5.13 -16.50 20.31
C LYS A 404 4.07 -16.23 19.24
N ASN A 405 2.82 -16.01 19.62
CA ASN A 405 1.73 -15.78 18.66
C ASN A 405 1.97 -14.49 17.86
N LEU A 406 2.41 -13.41 18.51
CA LEU A 406 2.75 -12.15 17.87
C LEU A 406 3.88 -12.32 16.84
N CYS A 407 4.98 -12.98 17.23
CA CYS A 407 6.12 -13.18 16.34
C CYS A 407 5.77 -14.09 15.17
N ILE A 408 5.03 -15.18 15.41
CA ILE A 408 4.57 -16.08 14.35
C ILE A 408 3.63 -15.33 13.38
N ASN A 409 2.69 -14.53 13.88
CA ASN A 409 1.80 -13.74 13.01
C ASN A 409 2.58 -12.68 12.19
N TYR A 410 3.67 -12.13 12.72
CA TYR A 410 4.53 -11.23 11.95
C TYR A 410 5.33 -11.98 10.85
N LEU A 411 5.88 -13.17 11.16
CA LEU A 411 6.59 -14.01 10.19
C LEU A 411 5.68 -14.54 9.08
N GLU A 412 4.47 -14.98 9.45
CA GLU A 412 3.36 -15.28 8.52
C GLU A 412 3.12 -14.11 7.57
N GLY A 413 3.10 -12.88 8.09
CA GLY A 413 2.90 -11.70 7.26
C GLY A 413 4.03 -11.41 6.31
N LEU A 414 5.29 -11.59 6.71
CA LEU A 414 6.43 -11.42 5.80
C LEU A 414 6.33 -12.41 4.63
N GLU A 415 5.96 -13.65 4.92
CA GLU A 415 5.71 -14.64 3.87
C GLU A 415 4.49 -14.32 3.01
N TRP A 416 3.40 -13.91 3.64
CA TRP A 416 2.16 -13.54 2.96
C TRP A 416 2.42 -12.42 1.95
N VAL A 417 3.09 -11.35 2.37
CA VAL A 417 3.44 -10.20 1.51
C VAL A 417 4.37 -10.63 0.37
N PHE A 418 5.41 -11.41 0.68
CA PHE A 418 6.32 -11.94 -0.34
C PHE A 418 5.58 -12.77 -1.40
N LYS A 419 4.72 -13.71 -0.98
CA LYS A 419 3.91 -14.54 -1.89
C LYS A 419 2.92 -13.67 -2.68
N TYR A 420 2.28 -12.70 -2.02
CA TYR A 420 1.32 -11.79 -2.65
C TYR A 420 1.96 -11.01 -3.81
N TYR A 421 3.18 -10.50 -3.59
CA TYR A 421 3.91 -9.71 -4.59
C TYR A 421 4.51 -10.55 -5.71
N SER A 422 4.89 -11.81 -5.43
CA SER A 422 5.64 -12.65 -6.38
C SER A 422 4.78 -13.65 -7.15
N ARG A 423 3.67 -14.13 -6.57
CA ARG A 423 2.83 -15.21 -7.11
C ARG A 423 1.32 -14.90 -7.09
N GLY A 424 0.87 -13.90 -6.35
CA GLY A 424 -0.54 -13.61 -6.10
C GLY A 424 -0.99 -14.00 -4.69
N CYS A 425 -2.25 -13.74 -4.34
CA CYS A 425 -2.75 -13.86 -2.97
C CYS A 425 -2.70 -15.31 -2.45
N PRO A 426 -1.87 -15.61 -1.44
CA PRO A 426 -1.72 -16.98 -0.95
C PRO A 426 -2.86 -17.40 0.01
N ASP A 427 -3.45 -16.44 0.73
CA ASP A 427 -4.60 -16.63 1.61
C ASP A 427 -5.41 -15.32 1.67
N TRP A 428 -6.65 -15.36 1.19
CA TRP A 428 -7.54 -14.20 1.13
C TRP A 428 -8.10 -13.76 2.49
N LYS A 429 -7.96 -14.59 3.52
CA LYS A 429 -8.53 -14.42 4.85
C LYS A 429 -7.48 -14.15 5.92
N TRP A 430 -6.20 -14.13 5.57
CA TRP A 430 -5.14 -13.78 6.50
C TRP A 430 -5.08 -12.26 6.74
N LYS A 431 -4.81 -11.85 7.99
CA LYS A 431 -4.44 -10.48 8.37
C LYS A 431 -3.39 -10.50 9.48
N TYR A 432 -2.65 -9.40 9.61
CA TYR A 432 -1.89 -9.10 10.81
C TYR A 432 -2.82 -8.53 11.89
N ASN A 433 -2.72 -9.02 13.13
CA ASN A 433 -3.71 -8.75 14.18
C ASN A 433 -3.41 -7.51 15.05
N TYR A 434 -2.27 -6.85 14.85
CA TYR A 434 -1.80 -5.80 15.75
C TYR A 434 -1.44 -4.51 15.00
N HIS A 435 -1.33 -3.39 15.72
CA HIS A 435 -0.88 -2.12 15.14
C HIS A 435 0.64 -1.96 15.11
N TYR A 436 1.36 -2.73 15.93
CA TYR A 436 2.80 -2.63 16.12
C TYR A 436 3.48 -3.98 15.86
N PRO A 437 4.75 -3.99 15.43
CA PRO A 437 5.51 -5.23 15.27
C PRO A 437 6.07 -5.72 16.62
N PRO A 438 6.48 -6.99 16.74
CA PRO A 438 7.35 -7.40 17.83
C PRO A 438 8.70 -6.68 17.77
N LEU A 439 9.46 -6.71 18.86
CA LEU A 439 10.88 -6.33 18.84
C LEU A 439 11.69 -7.38 18.06
N PHE A 440 12.74 -6.96 17.37
CA PHE A 440 13.66 -7.84 16.64
C PHE A 440 14.30 -8.88 17.56
N ASN A 441 14.66 -8.50 18.78
CA ASN A 441 15.22 -9.43 19.75
C ASN A 441 14.25 -10.56 20.15
N ASP A 442 12.94 -10.33 20.07
CA ASP A 442 11.92 -11.35 20.28
C ASP A 442 11.61 -12.11 18.99
N LEU A 443 11.51 -11.41 17.85
CA LEU A 443 11.25 -12.00 16.54
C LEU A 443 12.29 -13.08 16.19
N ARG A 444 13.59 -12.81 16.41
CA ARG A 444 14.68 -13.74 16.07
C ARG A 444 14.55 -15.11 16.75
N LYS A 445 13.87 -15.18 17.90
CA LYS A 445 13.72 -16.43 18.68
C LYS A 445 12.78 -17.43 18.00
N TYR A 446 11.90 -16.94 17.13
CA TYR A 446 10.86 -17.74 16.48
C TYR A 446 11.09 -17.93 14.98
N ILE A 447 12.21 -17.41 14.44
CA ILE A 447 12.60 -17.65 13.05
C ILE A 447 13.07 -19.11 12.92
N PRO A 448 12.51 -19.89 11.98
CA PRO A 448 12.85 -21.29 11.82
C PRO A 448 14.24 -21.43 11.21
N HIS A 449 14.96 -22.48 11.64
CA HIS A 449 16.29 -22.80 11.12
C HIS A 449 16.23 -23.61 9.82
N PHE A 450 15.09 -24.24 9.57
CA PHE A 450 14.80 -25.06 8.40
C PHE A 450 13.82 -24.33 7.48
N GLU A 451 13.70 -24.80 6.25
CA GLU A 451 12.65 -24.36 5.34
C GLU A 451 11.29 -24.63 5.97
N THR A 452 10.52 -23.55 6.15
CA THR A 452 9.20 -23.56 6.76
C THR A 452 8.29 -22.71 5.90
N ASP A 453 7.11 -23.24 5.62
CA ASP A 453 6.02 -22.48 5.02
C ASP A 453 5.00 -22.19 6.14
N PHE A 454 4.85 -20.92 6.48
CA PHE A 454 3.86 -20.45 7.47
C PHE A 454 2.47 -20.29 6.86
N ILE A 455 2.39 -19.93 5.57
CA ILE A 455 1.14 -19.68 4.86
C ILE A 455 0.89 -20.79 3.85
N HIS A 456 0.21 -21.83 4.32
CA HIS A 456 -0.42 -22.81 3.46
C HIS A 456 -1.70 -22.21 2.88
N SER A 457 -1.94 -22.38 1.58
CA SER A 457 -3.16 -21.90 0.91
C SER A 457 -4.41 -22.60 1.46
N LYS A 458 -4.95 -22.05 2.56
CA LYS A 458 -6.14 -22.55 3.23
C LYS A 458 -7.41 -21.95 2.65
N ASN A 459 -7.39 -20.66 2.31
CA ASN A 459 -8.57 -19.94 1.83
C ASN A 459 -8.30 -19.28 0.48
N SER A 460 -8.82 -19.89 -0.58
CA SER A 460 -8.63 -19.43 -1.96
C SER A 460 -9.65 -18.37 -2.41
N PHE A 461 -10.65 -18.05 -1.58
CA PHE A 461 -11.76 -17.19 -1.98
C PHE A 461 -11.81 -15.88 -1.19
N ALA A 462 -11.96 -14.78 -1.93
CA ALA A 462 -12.26 -13.47 -1.38
C ALA A 462 -13.61 -13.45 -0.64
N PHE A 463 -13.81 -12.44 0.21
CA PHE A 463 -15.15 -12.12 0.72
C PHE A 463 -16.07 -11.63 -0.43
N SER A 464 -17.38 -11.61 -0.21
CA SER A 464 -18.28 -10.88 -1.10
C SER A 464 -18.05 -9.37 -0.98
N PRO A 465 -18.42 -8.59 -2.02
CA PRO A 465 -18.36 -7.13 -1.94
C PRO A 465 -19.16 -6.56 -0.76
N GLN A 466 -20.32 -7.13 -0.45
CA GLN A 466 -21.17 -6.69 0.67
C GLN A 466 -20.48 -6.92 2.02
N THR A 467 -19.81 -8.07 2.21
CA THR A 467 -19.04 -8.34 3.43
C THR A 467 -17.85 -7.41 3.56
N GLN A 468 -17.14 -7.13 2.45
CA GLN A 468 -16.05 -6.15 2.47
C GLN A 468 -16.57 -4.78 2.89
N LEU A 469 -17.64 -4.29 2.26
CA LEU A 469 -18.26 -3.01 2.59
C LEU A 469 -18.68 -2.95 4.06
N SER A 470 -19.30 -4.01 4.56
CA SER A 470 -19.70 -4.11 5.98
C SER A 470 -18.49 -3.98 6.90
N PHE A 471 -17.35 -4.57 6.55
CA PHE A 471 -16.15 -4.50 7.39
C PHE A 471 -15.43 -3.15 7.34
N VAL A 472 -15.31 -2.53 6.15
CA VAL A 472 -14.47 -1.34 5.95
C VAL A 472 -15.17 -0.02 6.24
N MET A 473 -16.51 0.00 6.18
CA MET A 473 -17.27 1.25 6.29
C MET A 473 -17.52 1.65 7.75
N PRO A 474 -17.35 2.93 8.09
CA PRO A 474 -17.81 3.46 9.37
C PRO A 474 -19.34 3.63 9.40
N HIS A 475 -19.88 3.83 10.60
CA HIS A 475 -21.33 3.89 10.85
C HIS A 475 -22.07 4.85 9.91
N SER A 476 -21.53 6.05 9.70
CA SER A 476 -22.14 7.10 8.87
C SER A 476 -22.24 6.74 7.39
N GLN A 477 -21.47 5.74 6.93
CA GLN A 477 -21.34 5.36 5.54
C GLN A 477 -21.98 3.99 5.23
N LEU A 478 -22.59 3.33 6.22
CA LEU A 478 -23.29 2.06 6.04
C LEU A 478 -24.47 2.15 5.05
N GLU A 479 -24.96 3.35 4.75
CA GLU A 479 -26.03 3.58 3.77
C GLU A 479 -25.60 3.33 2.32
N LEU A 480 -24.30 3.15 2.08
CA LEU A 480 -23.78 2.66 0.79
C LEU A 480 -24.05 1.17 0.57
N LEU A 481 -24.40 0.42 1.62
CA LEU A 481 -24.83 -0.97 1.52
C LEU A 481 -26.30 -1.06 1.07
N PRO A 482 -26.72 -2.19 0.47
CA PRO A 482 -28.13 -2.48 0.28
C PRO A 482 -28.93 -2.32 1.58
N GLN A 483 -30.12 -1.71 1.49
CA GLN A 483 -30.96 -1.37 2.65
C GLN A 483 -31.19 -2.52 3.64
N PRO A 484 -31.45 -3.78 3.21
CA PRO A 484 -31.61 -4.90 4.14
C PRO A 484 -30.36 -5.16 4.98
N ILE A 485 -29.17 -5.07 4.38
CA ILE A 485 -27.89 -5.30 5.06
C ILE A 485 -27.57 -4.14 6.00
N CYS A 486 -27.76 -2.90 5.55
CA CYS A 486 -27.58 -1.71 6.38
C CYS A 486 -28.45 -1.78 7.65
N LYS A 487 -29.74 -2.10 7.49
CA LYS A 487 -30.67 -2.28 8.62
C LYS A 487 -30.22 -3.42 9.55
N PHE A 488 -29.84 -4.56 8.99
CA PHE A 488 -29.35 -5.71 9.76
C PHE A 488 -28.14 -5.34 10.64
N LEU A 489 -27.14 -4.66 10.08
CA LEU A 489 -25.95 -4.24 10.82
C LEU A 489 -26.27 -3.18 11.88
N LYS A 490 -27.03 -2.13 11.53
CA LYS A 490 -27.41 -1.07 12.47
C LYS A 490 -28.30 -1.58 13.62
N THR A 491 -29.09 -2.64 13.41
CA THR A 491 -29.96 -3.21 14.46
C THR A 491 -29.24 -4.24 15.33
N ASN A 492 -28.42 -5.13 14.75
CA ASN A 492 -27.87 -6.28 15.48
C ASN A 492 -26.41 -6.12 15.92
N TYR A 493 -25.68 -5.18 15.33
CA TYR A 493 -24.23 -5.02 15.51
C TYR A 493 -23.79 -3.57 15.67
N ALA A 494 -24.66 -2.69 16.19
CA ALA A 494 -24.37 -1.26 16.31
C ALA A 494 -23.09 -0.97 17.12
N GLU A 495 -22.81 -1.80 18.12
CA GLU A 495 -21.63 -1.73 18.98
C GLU A 495 -20.31 -1.95 18.24
N LEU A 496 -20.33 -2.63 17.08
CA LEU A 496 -19.14 -2.83 16.24
C LEU A 496 -18.82 -1.61 15.36
N TYR A 497 -19.72 -0.63 15.29
CA TYR A 497 -19.59 0.59 14.47
C TYR A 497 -19.63 1.85 15.36
N PRO A 498 -18.58 2.10 16.17
CA PRO A 498 -18.56 3.25 17.06
C PRO A 498 -18.56 4.57 16.27
N THR A 499 -19.28 5.56 16.77
CA THR A 499 -19.23 6.94 16.26
C THR A 499 -18.07 7.72 16.88
N ASN A 500 -17.70 7.41 18.13
CA ASN A 500 -16.56 7.99 18.83
C ASN A 500 -15.53 6.91 19.14
N TYR A 501 -14.27 7.17 18.79
CA TYR A 501 -13.16 6.25 19.00
C TYR A 501 -11.87 7.03 19.25
N LYS A 502 -10.91 6.35 19.89
CA LYS A 502 -9.59 6.92 20.20
C LYS A 502 -8.58 6.55 19.11
N PHE A 503 -7.44 7.22 19.15
CA PHE A 503 -6.30 6.92 18.28
C PHE A 503 -5.10 6.51 19.12
N GLN A 504 -4.37 5.53 18.60
CA GLN A 504 -3.02 5.19 19.05
C GLN A 504 -2.04 5.66 17.98
N TRP A 505 -1.03 6.43 18.37
CA TRP A 505 -0.09 7.04 17.41
C TRP A 505 1.36 6.99 17.87
N SER A 506 1.68 6.18 18.88
CA SER A 506 3.05 5.95 19.28
C SER A 506 3.91 5.64 18.05
N PHE A 507 5.06 6.31 17.94
CA PHE A 507 6.00 6.24 16.82
C PHE A 507 5.52 6.77 15.46
N CYS A 508 4.28 7.24 15.33
CA CYS A 508 3.82 7.93 14.12
C CYS A 508 4.47 9.31 13.99
N ARG A 509 4.67 9.78 12.76
CA ARG A 509 5.13 11.14 12.45
C ARG A 509 3.96 12.10 12.31
N TYR A 510 2.92 11.67 11.61
CA TYR A 510 1.74 12.48 11.30
C TYR A 510 0.46 11.79 11.73
N PHE A 511 -0.59 12.55 12.00
CA PHE A 511 -1.88 12.00 12.44
C PHE A 511 -2.49 11.01 11.45
N TRP A 512 -2.29 11.21 10.14
CA TRP A 512 -2.77 10.28 9.12
C TRP A 512 -2.07 8.91 9.18
N GLU A 513 -0.94 8.77 9.91
CA GLU A 513 -0.28 7.48 10.17
C GLU A 513 -0.85 6.74 11.39
N SER A 514 -1.66 7.41 12.23
CA SER A 514 -2.21 6.85 13.45
C SER A 514 -3.18 5.67 13.22
N HIS A 515 -3.47 4.96 14.30
CA HIS A 515 -4.33 3.77 14.33
C HIS A 515 -5.61 4.06 15.13
N PRO A 516 -6.79 4.06 14.50
CA PRO A 516 -8.05 4.16 15.24
C PRO A 516 -8.26 2.87 16.04
N ILE A 517 -8.56 3.02 17.34
CA ILE A 517 -8.88 1.91 18.24
C ILE A 517 -10.36 1.58 18.04
N LEU A 518 -10.62 0.54 17.27
CA LEU A 518 -11.96 0.09 16.87
C LEU A 518 -12.27 -1.28 17.47
N PRO A 519 -13.54 -1.62 17.70
CA PRO A 519 -13.96 -2.99 18.00
C PRO A 519 -13.44 -3.96 16.94
N ASP A 520 -12.88 -5.09 17.40
CA ASP A 520 -12.50 -6.17 16.49
C ASP A 520 -13.75 -6.88 15.98
N ILE A 521 -13.74 -7.20 14.69
CA ILE A 521 -14.77 -8.03 14.07
C ILE A 521 -14.09 -9.36 13.75
N PRO A 522 -14.36 -10.42 14.54
CA PRO A 522 -13.69 -11.70 14.34
C PRO A 522 -13.94 -12.26 12.94
N ILE A 523 -12.94 -12.95 12.40
CA ILE A 523 -13.03 -13.59 11.08
C ILE A 523 -14.24 -14.53 10.99
N GLN A 524 -14.54 -15.29 12.05
CA GLN A 524 -15.67 -16.22 12.06
C GLN A 524 -17.01 -15.49 11.91
N LEU A 525 -17.13 -14.29 12.49
CA LEU A 525 -18.33 -13.46 12.34
C LEU A 525 -18.44 -12.91 10.91
N LEU A 526 -17.32 -12.48 10.31
CA LEU A 526 -17.30 -12.05 8.92
C LEU A 526 -17.66 -13.18 7.95
N GLU A 527 -17.21 -14.41 8.22
CA GLU A 527 -17.57 -15.59 7.42
C GLU A 527 -19.06 -15.90 7.53
N GLN A 528 -19.65 -15.77 8.72
CA GLN A 528 -21.10 -15.90 8.92
C GLN A 528 -21.88 -14.84 8.12
N TRP A 529 -21.45 -13.57 8.21
CA TRP A 529 -22.03 -12.49 7.41
C TRP A 529 -21.91 -12.77 5.92
N ASP A 530 -20.77 -13.28 5.46
CA ASP A 530 -20.53 -13.58 4.05
C ASP A 530 -21.47 -14.65 3.50
N ILE A 531 -21.70 -15.71 4.27
CA ILE A 531 -22.67 -16.75 3.93
C ILE A 531 -24.08 -16.15 3.88
N GLN A 532 -24.47 -15.39 4.91
CA GLN A 532 -25.79 -14.79 5.02
C GLN A 532 -26.09 -13.80 3.89
N PHE A 533 -25.14 -12.94 3.54
CA PHE A 533 -25.30 -11.93 2.49
C PHE A 533 -25.33 -12.56 1.09
N LYS A 534 -24.59 -13.65 0.86
CA LYS A 534 -24.66 -14.42 -0.39
C LYS A 534 -26.00 -15.13 -0.55
N MET A 535 -26.52 -15.74 0.51
CA MET A 535 -27.82 -16.44 0.47
C MET A 535 -29.01 -15.48 0.30
N ASN A 536 -28.93 -14.29 0.90
CA ASN A 536 -29.99 -13.28 0.85
C ASN A 536 -29.84 -12.27 -0.30
N GLY A 537 -28.91 -12.50 -1.23
CA GLY A 537 -28.74 -11.69 -2.46
C GLY A 537 -29.89 -11.79 -3.47
N THR A 538 -30.95 -12.53 -3.13
CA THR A 538 -32.27 -12.56 -3.78
C THR A 538 -33.37 -12.10 -2.79
N ILE A 539 -33.22 -10.92 -2.19
CA ILE A 539 -34.31 -10.23 -1.47
C ILE A 539 -34.42 -8.80 -1.99
#